data_AF-D0LJR3-F1
#
_entry.id   AF-D0LJR3-F1
#
_cell.length_a   1.000
_cell.length_b   1.000
_cell.length_c   1.000
_cell.angle_alpha   90.00
_cell.angle_beta   90.00
_cell.angle_gamma   90.00
#
_symmetry.space_group_name_H-M   'P 1'
#
loop_
_entity.id
_entity.type
_entity.pdbx_description
1 polymer ?
#
loop_
_entity_poly.entity_id
_entity_poly.type
_entity_poly.pdbx_seq_one_letter_code
_entity_poly.pdbx_strand_id
1 'polypeptide(L)'
;MASRRRLDTTMQLLASTRLLAVCALLALGACFNPSPSPGAACGSGAWCPSGLVCDLRTYTCEHASGVSDAGPPIDAWRPPPDAWSTPDAALSSGIVAARTLPMGEALVSIDSAVVTFVKPALGDEPEGFFIQEDPEGLGLFVVSPTDLPGLRITPGDRIRFDIKELGDVEGVRAAVDIGPLLLLERDVDIAPFELILFDLDDAADNSFYLQSRLISISLNVWGPMSQAGELSYVGVGNDRYLRMLGETALALRPTGCFADLYLSVLWFTEGGEPVPTMWSMESAIDQLVCGRTGVQQASVVDDNTIELRFDRSLTPSTVAADGSQFSFANDALQVSAAQLSGRVVTLTTSTMEPNQSYELTVDTAITDFFGRNLDNGRNRVTVNTGNTPALLHINEVKANIAPGCDLVELRVVQGGQMEGIVLRDRTTPVLTFTDWVVETNDIIVVHFDRLTSYCKRDGDGNETDSVTQYPRSDTNFDTAYDWYTDDLNISQSDTTLLVVDADGDIIDAALMSGTTATNPFEESEIAAAQAAEAGEWQDPDGEVPGGGFRGAAFHANAASGLELDPINVIGGFGPLENARSVQRVGNADTNNKTDFSAAVQTFGLLNAGQAPF
;
A
#
# COMPACT_ATOMS: atom_id res chain seq x y z
N MET A 1 -48.38 65.71 12.97
CA MET A 1 -48.27 64.27 12.69
C MET A 1 -46.80 63.92 12.82
N ALA A 2 -46.29 63.66 14.02
CA ALA A 2 -46.38 62.41 14.78
C ALA A 2 -45.61 61.26 14.13
N SER A 3 -44.56 60.81 14.86
CA SER A 3 -44.10 59.41 14.99
C SER A 3 -42.72 59.02 14.39
N ARG A 4 -41.75 58.85 15.31
CA ARG A 4 -40.82 57.70 15.47
C ARG A 4 -39.77 57.47 14.35
N ARG A 5 -38.47 57.26 14.60
CA ARG A 5 -37.75 56.50 15.65
C ARG A 5 -36.29 57.01 15.74
N ARG A 6 -35.81 57.18 16.99
CA ARG A 6 -34.40 57.00 17.40
C ARG A 6 -34.14 55.49 17.64
N LEU A 7 -32.87 55.11 17.80
CA LEU A 7 -32.26 53.76 17.94
C LEU A 7 -31.75 53.25 16.57
N ASP A 8 -30.48 52.91 16.33
CA ASP A 8 -29.45 52.33 17.18
C ASP A 8 -28.04 52.86 16.84
N THR A 9 -27.32 53.37 17.84
CA THR A 9 -25.86 53.66 17.76
C THR A 9 -25.12 52.92 18.88
N THR A 10 -25.70 51.82 19.36
CA THR A 10 -25.25 51.09 20.56
C THR A 10 -24.66 49.72 20.23
N MET A 11 -24.59 49.35 18.95
CA MET A 11 -24.13 48.01 18.52
C MET A 11 -22.67 47.96 18.04
N GLN A 12 -21.93 49.07 18.08
CA GLN A 12 -20.49 49.10 17.75
C GLN A 12 -19.55 49.13 18.98
N LEU A 13 -20.06 49.29 20.20
CA LEU A 13 -19.23 49.28 21.42
C LEU A 13 -19.16 47.91 22.14
N LEU A 14 -19.96 46.93 21.71
CA LEU A 14 -19.99 45.58 22.31
C LEU A 14 -19.11 44.55 21.59
N ALA A 15 -18.58 44.88 20.40
CA ALA A 15 -17.67 44.02 19.67
C ALA A 15 -16.20 44.16 20.10
N SER A 16 -15.79 45.34 20.61
CA SER A 16 -14.40 45.59 21.04
C SER A 16 -14.10 45.15 22.48
N THR A 17 -15.11 45.02 23.33
CA THR A 17 -14.94 44.55 24.72
C THR A 17 -14.90 43.03 24.85
N ARG A 18 -15.45 42.27 23.89
CA ARG A 18 -15.35 40.81 23.87
C ARG A 18 -13.99 40.31 23.37
N LEU A 19 -13.31 41.05 22.50
CA LEU A 19 -11.99 40.68 22.00
C LEU A 19 -10.89 40.89 23.06
N LEU A 20 -11.02 41.90 23.91
CA LEU A 20 -10.10 42.14 25.04
C LEU A 20 -10.31 41.18 26.22
N ALA A 21 -11.53 40.70 26.45
CA ALA A 21 -11.80 39.68 27.48
C ALA A 21 -11.30 38.29 27.09
N VAL A 22 -11.31 37.94 25.79
CA VAL A 22 -10.77 36.66 25.30
C VAL A 22 -9.24 36.65 25.31
N CYS A 23 -8.58 37.78 25.02
CA CYS A 23 -7.12 37.87 25.12
C CYS A 23 -6.61 37.91 26.58
N ALA A 24 -7.38 38.43 27.54
CA ALA A 24 -6.99 38.41 28.96
C ALA A 24 -7.16 37.05 29.63
N LEU A 25 -8.05 36.18 29.12
CA LEU A 25 -8.21 34.80 29.60
C LEU A 25 -7.16 33.83 29.02
N LEU A 26 -6.60 34.13 27.85
CA LEU A 26 -5.51 33.34 27.25
C LEU A 26 -4.12 33.65 27.86
N ALA A 27 -3.96 34.78 28.54
CA ALA A 27 -2.69 35.17 29.18
C ALA A 27 -2.54 34.73 30.65
N LEU A 28 -3.59 34.18 31.28
CA LEU A 28 -3.56 33.63 32.64
C LEU A 28 -3.48 32.09 32.69
N GLY A 29 -3.39 31.43 31.54
CA GLY A 29 -3.18 29.98 31.41
C GLY A 29 -1.73 29.53 31.55
N ALA A 30 -0.84 30.36 32.08
CA ALA A 30 0.54 29.97 32.38
C ALA A 30 0.58 29.25 33.75
N CYS A 31 0.96 27.97 33.71
CA CYS A 31 1.38 27.13 34.83
C CYS A 31 0.28 26.62 35.79
N PHE A 32 -0.81 26.06 35.27
CA PHE A 32 -1.49 24.99 36.01
C PHE A 32 -1.02 23.65 35.44
N ASN A 33 0.04 23.11 36.02
CA ASN A 33 0.48 21.74 35.78
C ASN A 33 -0.21 20.89 36.86
N PRO A 34 -1.41 20.32 36.62
CA PRO A 34 -2.00 19.41 37.58
C PRO A 34 -1.05 18.20 37.65
N SER A 35 -0.18 18.16 38.66
CA SER A 35 0.43 16.91 39.05
C SER A 35 -0.71 16.08 39.63
N PRO A 36 -1.18 15.02 38.94
CA PRO A 36 -2.15 14.13 39.55
C PRO A 36 -1.55 13.58 40.84
N SER A 37 -2.35 13.50 41.89
CA SER A 37 -1.96 12.83 43.12
C SER A 37 -1.59 11.37 42.83
N PRO A 38 -0.63 10.77 43.57
CA PRO A 38 -0.33 9.35 43.46
C PRO A 38 -1.61 8.51 43.47
N GLY A 39 -1.72 7.55 42.54
CA GLY A 39 -2.93 6.73 42.34
C GLY A 39 -3.80 7.12 41.14
N ALA A 40 -3.42 8.12 40.34
CA ALA A 40 -4.10 8.40 39.06
C ALA A 40 -3.75 7.35 38.00
N ALA A 41 -4.71 7.01 37.13
CA ALA A 41 -4.48 6.04 36.05
C ALA A 41 -3.34 6.47 35.12
N CYS A 42 -2.54 5.50 34.67
CA CYS A 42 -1.46 5.77 33.71
C CYS A 42 -2.00 6.25 32.36
N GLY A 43 -1.26 7.14 31.69
CA GLY A 43 -1.54 7.55 30.32
C GLY A 43 -1.17 6.48 29.29
N SER A 44 -1.57 6.68 28.04
CA SER A 44 -1.18 5.84 26.92
C SER A 44 0.34 5.66 26.85
N GLY A 45 0.81 4.42 26.77
CA GLY A 45 2.24 4.09 26.78
C GLY A 45 2.88 4.05 28.17
N ALA A 46 2.08 3.76 29.23
CA ALA A 46 2.54 3.72 30.62
C ALA A 46 3.19 5.03 31.10
N TRP A 47 2.75 6.15 30.52
CA TRP A 47 3.32 7.46 30.82
C TRP A 47 2.65 8.09 32.04
N CYS A 48 3.47 8.63 32.94
CA CYS A 48 3.03 9.40 34.09
C CYS A 48 3.72 10.78 34.08
N PRO A 49 3.02 11.85 34.52
CA PRO A 49 3.62 13.17 34.65
C PRO A 49 4.84 13.17 35.58
N SER A 50 5.78 14.07 35.31
CA SER A 50 7.14 14.11 35.86
C SER A 50 7.23 13.86 37.38
N GLY A 51 7.93 12.79 37.75
CA GLY A 51 8.24 12.40 39.14
C GLY A 51 7.46 11.19 39.65
N LEU A 52 6.46 10.72 38.90
CA LEU A 52 5.75 9.48 39.14
C LEU A 52 6.13 8.44 38.08
N VAL A 53 6.10 7.17 38.45
CA VAL A 53 6.29 6.02 37.56
C VAL A 53 4.98 5.25 37.51
N CYS A 54 4.60 4.77 36.33
CA CYS A 54 3.44 3.89 36.19
C CYS A 54 3.77 2.52 36.80
N ASP A 55 3.09 2.12 37.87
CA ASP A 55 3.15 0.74 38.36
C ASP A 55 2.26 -0.13 37.46
N LEU A 56 2.88 -1.04 36.70
CA LEU A 56 2.19 -1.93 35.76
C LEU A 56 1.31 -2.98 36.46
N ARG A 57 1.43 -3.16 37.77
CA ARG A 57 0.55 -4.06 38.56
C ARG A 57 -0.77 -3.38 38.91
N THR A 58 -0.74 -2.08 39.19
CA THR A 58 -1.93 -1.31 39.63
C THR A 58 -2.48 -0.38 38.55
N TYR A 59 -1.74 -0.16 37.46
CA TYR A 59 -2.01 0.82 36.41
C TYR A 59 -2.21 2.24 36.94
N THR A 60 -1.49 2.59 38.01
CA THR A 60 -1.51 3.94 38.57
C THR A 60 -0.14 4.59 38.67
N CYS A 61 -0.11 5.92 38.58
CA CYS A 61 1.09 6.73 38.75
C CYS A 61 1.46 6.83 40.23
N GLU A 62 2.61 6.26 40.61
CA GLU A 62 3.09 6.19 41.98
C GLU A 62 4.46 6.87 42.12
N HIS A 63 4.81 7.34 43.33
CA HIS A 63 6.12 7.94 43.54
C HIS A 63 7.21 6.89 43.39
N ALA A 64 8.25 7.21 42.61
CA ALA A 64 9.47 6.42 42.57
C ALA A 64 10.01 6.30 44.00
N SER A 65 9.78 5.16 44.64
CA SER A 65 10.33 4.90 45.97
C SER A 65 11.85 5.04 45.88
N GLY A 66 12.45 5.78 46.82
CA GLY A 66 13.82 6.30 46.76
C GLY A 66 14.92 5.23 46.80
N VAL A 67 15.09 4.49 45.70
CA VAL A 67 16.22 3.60 45.39
C VAL A 67 16.87 3.99 44.06
N SER A 68 16.85 5.27 43.72
CA SER A 68 17.51 5.84 42.54
C SER A 68 19.03 5.86 42.71
N ASP A 69 19.66 4.70 42.48
CA ASP A 69 20.97 4.59 41.80
C ASP A 69 21.21 3.17 41.21
N ALA A 70 20.16 2.37 41.05
CA ALA A 70 20.16 1.22 40.16
C ALA A 70 19.15 1.51 39.04
N GLY A 71 19.60 1.45 37.79
CA GLY A 71 18.67 1.28 36.67
C GLY A 71 17.71 0.13 36.98
N PRO A 72 16.48 0.13 36.45
CA PRO A 72 15.53 -0.94 36.75
C PRO A 72 16.25 -2.26 36.50
N PRO A 73 16.42 -3.11 37.52
CA PRO A 73 17.03 -4.38 37.28
C PRO A 73 15.94 -5.22 36.63
N ILE A 74 15.90 -5.15 35.30
CA ILE A 74 15.33 -6.21 34.47
C ILE A 74 16.01 -7.55 34.81
N ASP A 75 17.16 -7.52 35.51
CA ASP A 75 17.93 -8.69 35.94
C ASP A 75 17.76 -9.10 37.42
N ALA A 76 17.13 -8.33 38.33
CA ALA A 76 17.09 -8.69 39.76
C ALA A 76 15.86 -9.50 40.19
N TRP A 77 14.99 -9.83 39.23
CA TRP A 77 14.04 -10.92 39.37
C TRP A 77 14.19 -11.96 38.25
N ARG A 78 15.35 -12.01 37.59
CA ARG A 78 15.84 -13.30 37.12
C ARG A 78 16.21 -14.08 38.40
N PRO A 79 15.57 -15.22 38.73
CA PRO A 79 16.35 -16.24 39.43
C PRO A 79 17.66 -16.38 38.63
N PRO A 80 18.85 -16.42 39.26
CA PRO A 80 20.09 -16.57 38.50
C PRO A 80 19.92 -17.69 37.46
N PRO A 81 20.55 -17.63 36.28
CA PRO A 81 20.44 -18.68 35.24
C PRO A 81 20.67 -20.12 35.76
N ASP A 82 21.28 -20.21 36.95
CA ASP A 82 21.66 -21.36 37.74
C ASP A 82 20.67 -21.70 38.89
N ALA A 83 19.52 -21.03 39.00
CA ALA A 83 18.43 -21.37 39.93
C ALA A 83 17.25 -22.08 39.27
N TRP A 84 17.43 -22.66 38.08
CA TRP A 84 16.69 -23.85 37.71
C TRP A 84 17.27 -24.98 38.55
N SER A 85 16.76 -25.16 39.78
CA SER A 85 17.04 -26.40 40.50
C SER A 85 16.62 -27.53 39.58
N THR A 86 17.55 -28.42 39.22
CA THR A 86 17.22 -29.66 38.54
C THR A 86 16.00 -30.24 39.25
N PRO A 87 14.86 -30.48 38.57
CA PRO A 87 13.69 -31.07 39.20
C PRO A 87 14.16 -32.23 40.03
N ASP A 88 13.80 -32.25 41.32
CA ASP A 88 14.27 -33.31 42.19
C ASP A 88 13.84 -34.64 41.56
N ALA A 89 14.81 -35.47 41.14
CA ALA A 89 14.55 -36.68 40.38
C ALA A 89 13.63 -37.66 41.15
N ALA A 90 13.44 -37.42 42.45
CA ALA A 90 12.50 -38.11 43.32
C ALA A 90 11.02 -37.72 43.12
N LEU A 91 10.70 -36.51 42.63
CA LEU A 91 9.33 -35.97 42.57
C LEU A 91 8.56 -36.34 41.28
N SER A 92 9.23 -36.83 40.24
CA SER A 92 8.59 -37.33 39.00
C SER A 92 9.29 -38.56 38.46
N SER A 93 9.59 -39.52 39.34
CA SER A 93 10.46 -40.65 39.02
C SER A 93 9.98 -41.47 37.80
N GLY A 94 8.66 -41.56 37.57
CA GLY A 94 8.09 -42.23 36.40
C GLY A 94 8.38 -41.45 35.12
N ILE A 95 8.08 -40.15 35.10
CA ILE A 95 8.35 -39.33 33.90
C ILE A 95 9.85 -39.16 33.65
N VAL A 96 10.67 -38.99 34.69
CA VAL A 96 12.14 -38.92 34.58
C VAL A 96 12.70 -40.20 33.98
N ALA A 97 12.25 -41.36 34.46
CA ALA A 97 12.65 -42.64 33.88
C ALA A 97 12.21 -42.75 32.42
N ALA A 98 10.96 -42.40 32.09
CA ALA A 98 10.45 -42.42 30.71
C ALA A 98 11.26 -41.49 29.77
N ARG A 99 11.72 -40.34 30.27
CA ARG A 99 12.50 -39.39 29.47
C ARG A 99 13.97 -39.76 29.29
N THR A 100 14.50 -40.68 30.10
CA THR A 100 15.90 -41.12 30.04
C THR A 100 16.09 -42.45 29.30
N LEU A 101 15.02 -43.23 29.09
CA LEU A 101 15.09 -44.48 28.34
C LEU A 101 15.40 -44.28 26.85
N PRO A 102 15.99 -45.25 26.15
CA PRO A 102 16.02 -45.27 24.69
C PRO A 102 14.61 -45.36 24.04
N MET A 103 14.51 -44.93 22.78
CA MET A 103 13.29 -45.05 21.97
C MET A 103 12.98 -46.51 21.63
N GLY A 104 11.69 -46.85 21.50
CA GLY A 104 11.23 -48.22 21.20
C GLY A 104 11.38 -49.21 22.36
N GLU A 105 11.77 -48.75 23.56
CA GLU A 105 11.83 -49.59 24.76
C GLU A 105 10.50 -49.62 25.52
N ALA A 106 10.26 -50.77 26.17
CA ALA A 106 9.06 -51.04 26.92
C ALA A 106 9.33 -50.97 28.44
N LEU A 107 8.59 -50.07 29.10
CA LEU A 107 8.15 -50.10 30.51
C LEU A 107 8.75 -49.08 31.47
N VAL A 108 7.98 -48.01 31.67
CA VAL A 108 7.91 -47.27 32.94
C VAL A 108 6.45 -47.16 33.35
N SER A 109 6.15 -47.46 34.61
CA SER A 109 4.83 -47.19 35.18
C SER A 109 4.73 -45.73 35.58
N ILE A 110 3.64 -45.09 35.16
CA ILE A 110 3.23 -43.76 35.59
C ILE A 110 2.13 -43.95 36.62
N ASP A 111 2.43 -43.68 37.88
CA ASP A 111 1.58 -44.12 39.00
C ASP A 111 0.53 -43.09 39.43
N SER A 112 0.78 -41.80 39.18
CA SER A 112 -0.08 -40.71 39.66
C SER A 112 0.20 -39.39 38.92
N ALA A 113 0.06 -39.37 37.60
CA ALA A 113 0.24 -38.15 36.82
C ALA A 113 -1.07 -37.39 36.62
N VAL A 114 -0.99 -36.06 36.64
CA VAL A 114 -2.12 -35.16 36.34
C VAL A 114 -2.05 -34.76 34.88
N VAL A 115 -3.18 -34.86 34.19
CA VAL A 115 -3.36 -34.34 32.84
C VAL A 115 -3.43 -32.82 32.92
N THR A 116 -2.41 -32.14 32.39
CA THR A 116 -2.32 -30.68 32.44
C THR A 116 -2.90 -30.02 31.19
N PHE A 117 -2.89 -30.71 30.06
CA PHE A 117 -3.40 -30.18 28.79
C PHE A 117 -3.83 -31.30 27.84
N VAL A 118 -4.86 -31.07 27.02
CA VAL A 118 -5.35 -32.03 26.01
C VAL A 118 -5.20 -31.44 24.62
N LYS A 119 -4.61 -32.21 23.70
CA LYS A 119 -4.34 -31.82 22.32
C LYS A 119 -5.23 -32.63 21.36
N PRO A 120 -6.00 -31.99 20.47
CA PRO A 120 -6.73 -32.68 19.41
C PRO A 120 -5.78 -33.22 18.32
N ALA A 121 -6.27 -34.17 17.51
CA ALA A 121 -5.59 -34.58 16.28
C ALA A 121 -5.58 -33.43 15.26
N LEU A 122 -4.46 -33.24 14.56
CA LEU A 122 -4.25 -32.16 13.59
C LEU A 122 -3.37 -32.65 12.44
N GLY A 123 -3.92 -32.72 11.22
CA GLY A 123 -3.24 -33.37 10.10
C GLY A 123 -2.76 -34.78 10.46
N ASP A 124 -1.46 -35.03 10.27
CA ASP A 124 -0.80 -36.31 10.59
C ASP A 124 -0.41 -36.43 12.08
N GLU A 125 -0.59 -35.38 12.90
CA GLU A 125 -0.29 -35.44 14.32
C GLU A 125 -1.42 -36.09 15.12
N PRO A 126 -1.09 -37.05 15.98
CA PRO A 126 -2.10 -37.74 16.77
C PRO A 126 -2.74 -36.83 17.82
N GLU A 127 -3.97 -37.19 18.18
CA GLU A 127 -4.62 -36.73 19.41
C GLU A 127 -3.83 -37.25 20.63
N GLY A 128 -3.80 -36.47 21.70
CA GLY A 128 -3.11 -36.87 22.92
C GLY A 128 -3.32 -35.90 24.07
N PHE A 129 -2.56 -36.10 25.14
CA PHE A 129 -2.61 -35.26 26.32
C PHE A 129 -1.23 -35.17 27.00
N PHE A 130 -1.03 -34.07 27.72
CA PHE A 130 0.21 -33.77 28.45
C PHE A 130 0.00 -34.09 29.91
N ILE A 131 1.02 -34.68 30.54
CA ILE A 131 0.98 -35.08 31.93
C ILE A 131 2.18 -34.58 32.72
N GLN A 132 1.96 -34.32 34.01
CA GLN A 132 3.00 -34.05 35.02
C GLN A 132 2.69 -34.82 36.32
N GLU A 133 3.69 -35.46 36.92
CA GLU A 133 3.52 -36.12 38.24
C GLU A 133 3.59 -35.12 39.39
N ASP A 134 4.36 -34.05 39.22
CA ASP A 134 4.58 -33.00 40.21
C ASP A 134 4.59 -31.61 39.54
N PRO A 135 4.12 -30.56 40.25
CA PRO A 135 4.22 -29.16 39.83
C PRO A 135 5.57 -28.72 39.26
N GLU A 136 6.67 -29.09 39.93
CA GLU A 136 8.04 -28.74 39.54
C GLU A 136 8.68 -29.81 38.63
N GLY A 137 7.95 -30.89 38.38
CA GLY A 137 8.37 -32.07 37.65
C GLY A 137 8.41 -31.91 36.13
N LEU A 138 9.01 -32.92 35.48
CA LEU A 138 9.04 -33.03 34.02
C LEU A 138 7.64 -33.32 33.47
N GLY A 139 7.37 -32.80 32.27
CA GLY A 139 6.19 -33.14 31.48
C GLY A 139 6.45 -34.29 30.50
N LEU A 140 5.40 -34.99 30.09
CA LEU A 140 5.41 -35.99 29.01
C LEU A 140 4.15 -35.87 28.15
N PHE A 141 4.30 -35.98 26.84
CA PHE A 141 3.17 -36.13 25.92
C PHE A 141 2.78 -37.61 25.76
N VAL A 142 1.49 -37.89 25.81
CA VAL A 142 0.92 -39.24 25.66
C VAL A 142 -0.03 -39.22 24.47
N VAL A 143 0.22 -40.08 23.49
CA VAL A 143 -0.69 -40.30 22.37
C VAL A 143 -1.96 -40.98 22.89
N SER A 144 -3.12 -40.43 22.55
CA SER A 144 -4.40 -40.97 22.99
C SER A 144 -4.58 -42.41 22.50
N PRO A 145 -4.86 -43.38 23.38
CA PRO A 145 -5.12 -44.75 22.97
C PRO A 145 -6.39 -44.82 22.12
N THR A 146 -6.37 -45.61 21.05
CA THR A 146 -7.54 -45.81 20.16
C THR A 146 -8.71 -46.54 20.85
N ASP A 147 -8.46 -47.23 21.96
CA ASP A 147 -9.44 -48.06 22.68
C ASP A 147 -9.67 -47.57 24.13
N LEU A 148 -10.14 -46.34 24.30
CA LEU A 148 -10.67 -45.86 25.59
C LEU A 148 -12.20 -46.01 25.62
N PRO A 149 -12.77 -47.10 26.16
CA PRO A 149 -14.22 -47.32 26.15
C PRO A 149 -14.96 -46.31 27.04
N GLY A 150 -15.42 -45.21 26.45
CA GLY A 150 -16.28 -44.20 27.08
C GLY A 150 -15.58 -43.27 28.07
N LEU A 151 -14.25 -43.37 28.23
CA LEU A 151 -13.46 -42.48 29.07
C LEU A 151 -12.98 -41.29 28.25
N ARG A 152 -13.54 -40.11 28.52
CA ARG A 152 -13.02 -38.83 28.00
C ARG A 152 -12.00 -38.28 28.99
N ILE A 153 -10.77 -38.10 28.53
CA ILE A 153 -9.70 -37.46 29.29
C ILE A 153 -9.88 -35.94 29.25
N THR A 154 -9.74 -35.29 30.40
CA THR A 154 -9.84 -33.84 30.56
C THR A 154 -8.67 -33.29 31.40
N PRO A 155 -8.26 -32.03 31.21
CA PRO A 155 -7.33 -31.37 32.13
C PRO A 155 -7.83 -31.48 33.58
N GLY A 156 -6.94 -31.78 34.51
CA GLY A 156 -7.26 -32.07 35.92
C GLY A 156 -7.55 -33.55 36.22
N ASP A 157 -7.58 -34.44 35.23
CA ASP A 157 -7.65 -35.89 35.48
C ASP A 157 -6.33 -36.39 36.05
N ARG A 158 -6.36 -37.08 37.19
CA ARG A 158 -5.21 -37.83 37.72
C ARG A 158 -5.30 -39.27 37.25
N ILE A 159 -4.26 -39.77 36.61
CA ILE A 159 -4.26 -41.06 35.94
C ILE A 159 -3.06 -41.93 36.32
N ARG A 160 -3.22 -43.24 36.08
CA ARG A 160 -2.19 -44.27 36.18
C ARG A 160 -2.20 -45.14 34.92
N PHE A 161 -1.04 -45.46 34.39
CA PHE A 161 -0.87 -46.37 33.26
C PHE A 161 0.58 -46.84 33.16
N ASP A 162 0.82 -47.86 32.33
CA ASP A 162 2.18 -48.30 31.99
C ASP A 162 2.52 -47.82 30.58
N ILE A 163 3.72 -47.27 30.37
CA ILE A 163 4.21 -46.96 29.02
C ILE A 163 4.73 -48.25 28.40
N LYS A 164 4.16 -48.68 27.28
CA LYS A 164 4.61 -49.86 26.54
C LYS A 164 5.61 -49.53 25.46
N GLU A 165 5.51 -48.33 24.87
CA GLU A 165 6.41 -47.88 23.83
C GLU A 165 6.61 -46.36 23.90
N LEU A 166 7.88 -45.96 23.85
CA LEU A 166 8.29 -44.57 23.65
C LEU A 166 8.62 -44.35 22.18
N GLY A 167 8.09 -43.27 21.61
CA GLY A 167 8.34 -42.87 20.23
C GLY A 167 8.65 -41.39 20.11
N ASP A 168 8.98 -40.99 18.89
CA ASP A 168 9.10 -39.59 18.49
C ASP A 168 7.83 -39.18 17.74
N VAL A 169 7.24 -38.07 18.17
CA VAL A 169 6.11 -37.42 17.50
C VAL A 169 6.58 -36.03 17.13
N GLU A 170 7.04 -35.85 15.89
CA GLU A 170 7.47 -34.56 15.33
C GLU A 170 8.49 -33.82 16.23
N GLY A 171 9.53 -34.53 16.71
CA GLY A 171 10.58 -33.99 17.58
C GLY A 171 10.26 -34.01 19.07
N VAL A 172 9.06 -34.49 19.46
CA VAL A 172 8.67 -34.68 20.85
C VAL A 172 8.70 -36.14 21.23
N ARG A 173 9.47 -36.45 22.28
CA ARG A 173 9.43 -37.75 22.94
C ARG A 173 8.06 -37.96 23.58
N ALA A 174 7.37 -39.01 23.15
CA ALA A 174 6.01 -39.31 23.58
C ALA A 174 5.85 -40.78 24.00
N ALA A 175 4.89 -41.04 24.88
CA ALA A 175 4.35 -42.38 25.06
C ALA A 175 3.37 -42.68 23.92
N VAL A 176 3.79 -43.52 22.97
CA VAL A 176 3.03 -43.82 21.74
C VAL A 176 2.16 -45.08 21.86
N ASP A 177 2.49 -45.98 22.80
CA ASP A 177 1.63 -47.08 23.23
C ASP A 177 1.64 -47.16 24.77
N ILE A 178 0.45 -47.32 25.36
CA ILE A 178 0.27 -47.44 26.80
C ILE A 178 -0.57 -48.66 27.16
N GLY A 179 -0.37 -49.15 28.38
CA GLY A 179 -1.23 -50.11 29.05
C GLY A 179 -2.60 -49.53 29.38
N PRO A 180 -3.46 -50.34 30.04
CA PRO A 180 -4.75 -49.87 30.50
C PRO A 180 -4.61 -48.60 31.36
N LEU A 181 -5.34 -47.55 30.98
CA LEU A 181 -5.38 -46.30 31.70
C LEU A 181 -6.44 -46.36 32.80
N LEU A 182 -6.01 -46.08 34.04
CA LEU A 182 -6.86 -45.93 35.20
C LEU A 182 -6.99 -44.45 35.59
N LEU A 183 -8.21 -43.94 35.62
CA LEU A 183 -8.53 -42.66 36.21
C LEU A 183 -8.59 -42.82 37.75
N LEU A 184 -7.75 -42.08 38.45
CA LEU A 184 -7.66 -42.09 39.92
C LEU A 184 -8.53 -40.98 40.55
N GLU A 185 -8.51 -39.80 39.95
CA GLU A 185 -9.17 -38.58 40.46
C GLU A 185 -9.53 -37.67 39.28
N ARG A 186 -10.56 -36.82 39.42
CA ARG A 186 -10.95 -35.78 38.46
C ARG A 186 -10.84 -34.41 39.08
N ASP A 187 -10.80 -33.39 38.22
CA ASP A 187 -10.89 -31.99 38.62
C ASP A 187 -9.79 -31.58 39.62
N VAL A 188 -8.61 -32.19 39.52
CA VAL A 188 -7.42 -31.76 40.25
C VAL A 188 -7.05 -30.35 39.79
N ASP A 189 -6.80 -29.47 40.75
CA ASP A 189 -6.32 -28.12 40.46
C ASP A 189 -4.99 -28.19 39.71
N ILE A 190 -4.99 -27.66 38.48
CA ILE A 190 -3.82 -27.63 37.61
C ILE A 190 -3.01 -26.34 37.77
N ALA A 191 -3.52 -25.32 38.48
CA ALA A 191 -2.80 -24.07 38.70
C ALA A 191 -1.40 -24.26 39.33
N PRO A 192 -1.19 -25.22 40.26
CA PRO A 192 0.16 -25.48 40.78
C PRO A 192 1.15 -25.95 39.71
N PHE A 193 0.70 -26.58 38.62
CA PHE A 193 1.57 -27.12 37.57
C PHE A 193 2.01 -26.08 36.54
N GLU A 194 1.40 -24.90 36.56
CA GLU A 194 1.68 -23.80 35.66
C GLU A 194 3.07 -23.20 35.92
N LEU A 195 3.89 -23.17 34.86
CA LEU A 195 5.15 -22.42 34.87
C LEU A 195 4.99 -21.11 34.12
N ILE A 196 5.17 -19.99 34.82
CA ILE A 196 5.15 -18.67 34.19
C ILE A 196 6.51 -18.39 33.55
N LEU A 197 6.52 -18.21 32.24
CA LEU A 197 7.68 -17.79 31.46
C LEU A 197 7.54 -16.32 31.07
N PHE A 198 8.65 -15.58 31.16
CA PHE A 198 8.73 -14.18 30.74
C PHE A 198 9.41 -14.03 29.37
N ASP A 199 10.23 -15.00 28.99
CA ASP A 199 10.94 -15.05 27.72
C ASP A 199 11.09 -16.52 27.30
N LEU A 200 10.99 -16.79 26.00
CA LEU A 200 11.30 -18.09 25.44
C LEU A 200 12.81 -18.34 25.42
N ASP A 201 13.66 -17.31 25.45
CA ASP A 201 15.12 -17.47 25.47
C ASP A 201 15.61 -18.37 26.60
N ASP A 202 15.02 -18.25 27.78
CA ASP A 202 15.33 -19.13 28.92
C ASP A 202 14.86 -20.59 28.70
N ALA A 203 13.94 -20.83 27.76
CA ALA A 203 13.40 -22.15 27.45
C ALA A 203 14.26 -22.97 26.47
N ALA A 204 15.04 -22.31 25.60
CA ALA A 204 15.92 -23.01 24.66
C ALA A 204 17.10 -23.66 25.39
N ASP A 205 17.67 -22.96 26.37
CA ASP A 205 18.79 -23.44 27.18
C ASP A 205 18.40 -24.60 28.13
N ASN A 206 17.09 -24.78 28.39
CA ASN A 206 16.53 -25.77 29.31
C ASN A 206 15.52 -26.72 28.64
N SER A 207 15.69 -26.99 27.35
CA SER A 207 14.74 -27.75 26.51
C SER A 207 14.31 -29.09 27.12
N PHE A 208 15.27 -29.83 27.70
CA PHE A 208 14.99 -31.09 28.38
C PHE A 208 14.01 -30.93 29.55
N TYR A 209 14.10 -29.86 30.34
CA TYR A 209 13.28 -29.67 31.55
C TYR A 209 11.90 -29.08 31.26
N LEU A 210 11.75 -28.39 30.12
CA LEU A 210 10.58 -27.58 29.83
C LEU A 210 9.65 -28.17 28.77
N GLN A 211 10.16 -29.08 27.93
CA GLN A 211 9.33 -29.81 26.97
C GLN A 211 8.14 -30.49 27.68
N SER A 212 6.96 -30.32 27.07
CA SER A 212 5.70 -30.92 27.51
C SER A 212 5.16 -30.41 28.87
N ARG A 213 5.73 -29.35 29.46
CA ARG A 213 5.18 -28.73 30.68
C ARG A 213 4.09 -27.71 30.35
N LEU A 214 3.14 -27.57 31.28
CA LEU A 214 2.16 -26.49 31.27
C LEU A 214 2.84 -25.16 31.57
N ILE A 215 2.62 -24.17 30.71
CA ILE A 215 3.19 -22.84 30.82
C ILE A 215 2.13 -21.76 30.66
N SER A 216 2.42 -20.59 31.20
CA SER A 216 1.81 -19.33 30.76
C SER A 216 2.89 -18.36 30.38
N ILE A 217 2.66 -17.59 29.32
CA ILE A 217 3.66 -16.68 28.77
C ILE A 217 2.98 -15.46 28.15
N SER A 218 3.44 -14.29 28.56
CA SER A 218 3.08 -13.03 27.91
C SER A 218 3.99 -12.80 26.72
N LEU A 219 3.41 -12.74 25.52
CA LEU A 219 4.21 -12.62 24.31
C LEU A 219 3.73 -11.53 23.36
N ASN A 220 4.73 -10.99 22.69
CA ASN A 220 4.58 -9.96 21.68
C ASN A 220 4.59 -10.66 20.32
N VAL A 221 3.50 -10.58 19.58
CA VAL A 221 3.38 -11.22 18.27
C VAL A 221 3.86 -10.25 17.19
N TRP A 222 5.06 -10.53 16.67
CA TRP A 222 5.73 -9.75 15.65
C TRP A 222 6.27 -10.69 14.59
N GLY A 223 5.71 -10.65 13.39
CA GLY A 223 6.32 -11.31 12.26
C GLY A 223 5.34 -11.82 11.21
N PRO A 224 5.89 -12.22 10.05
CA PRO A 224 5.10 -12.87 9.02
C PRO A 224 4.59 -14.23 9.51
N MET A 225 3.42 -14.61 9.02
CA MET A 225 2.92 -15.97 9.24
C MET A 225 3.43 -16.93 8.19
N SER A 226 3.95 -18.06 8.64
CA SER A 226 4.18 -19.22 7.79
C SER A 226 3.11 -20.28 8.09
N GLN A 227 2.61 -20.93 7.05
CA GLN A 227 1.63 -22.01 7.17
C GLN A 227 2.30 -23.32 6.83
N ALA A 228 2.11 -24.34 7.68
CA ALA A 228 2.48 -25.72 7.41
C ALA A 228 1.23 -26.59 7.63
N GLY A 229 0.50 -26.87 6.55
CA GLY A 229 -0.77 -27.61 6.63
C GLY A 229 -1.86 -26.85 7.38
N GLU A 230 -2.55 -27.53 8.31
CA GLU A 230 -3.60 -26.95 9.18
C GLU A 230 -3.02 -26.09 10.31
N LEU A 231 -1.69 -26.05 10.43
CA LEU A 231 -0.95 -25.30 11.44
C LEU A 231 -0.37 -24.03 10.83
N SER A 232 -0.39 -22.98 11.64
CA SER A 232 0.23 -21.70 11.32
C SER A 232 1.20 -21.34 12.43
N TYR A 233 2.30 -20.72 12.02
CA TYR A 233 3.34 -20.20 12.87
C TYR A 233 3.35 -18.68 12.75
N VAL A 234 3.45 -18.00 13.88
CA VAL A 234 3.61 -16.54 13.92
C VAL A 234 4.86 -16.18 14.72
N GLY A 235 5.62 -15.21 14.22
CA GLY A 235 6.82 -14.73 14.90
C GLY A 235 6.51 -14.14 16.27
N VAL A 236 7.37 -14.45 17.24
CA VAL A 236 7.36 -13.96 18.61
C VAL A 236 8.81 -13.61 18.97
N GLY A 237 9.05 -12.36 19.36
CA GLY A 237 10.41 -11.89 19.63
C GLY A 237 11.30 -11.92 18.38
N ASN A 238 12.60 -12.20 18.55
CA ASN A 238 13.57 -12.04 17.46
C ASN A 238 13.60 -13.18 16.43
N ASP A 239 13.22 -14.43 16.75
CA ASP A 239 13.28 -15.55 15.78
C ASP A 239 12.40 -16.77 16.14
N ARG A 240 11.51 -16.67 17.14
CA ARG A 240 10.75 -17.83 17.65
C ARG A 240 9.32 -17.84 17.12
N TYR A 241 8.76 -19.03 16.95
CA TYR A 241 7.41 -19.19 16.42
C TYR A 241 6.43 -19.62 17.49
N LEU A 242 5.25 -19.01 17.54
CA LEU A 242 4.07 -19.52 18.22
C LEU A 242 3.27 -20.38 17.22
N ARG A 243 2.96 -21.62 17.61
CA ARG A 243 2.26 -22.59 16.76
C ARG A 243 0.79 -22.65 17.14
N MET A 244 -0.09 -22.56 16.14
CA MET A 244 -1.53 -22.53 16.36
C MET A 244 -2.35 -23.10 15.19
N LEU A 245 -3.65 -23.29 15.39
CA LEU A 245 -4.58 -23.63 14.30
C LEU A 245 -4.69 -22.52 13.26
N GLY A 246 -4.80 -22.89 11.98
CA GLY A 246 -4.86 -21.95 10.86
C GLY A 246 -5.93 -20.86 10.99
N GLU A 247 -7.12 -21.20 11.48
CA GLU A 247 -8.20 -20.23 11.70
C GLU A 247 -7.88 -19.25 12.83
N THR A 248 -7.17 -19.71 13.87
CA THR A 248 -6.71 -18.86 14.98
C THR A 248 -5.59 -17.92 14.54
N ALA A 249 -4.68 -18.41 13.69
CA ALA A 249 -3.66 -17.56 13.08
C ALA A 249 -4.27 -16.48 12.19
N LEU A 250 -5.37 -16.76 11.48
CA LEU A 250 -6.02 -15.74 10.67
C LEU A 250 -6.41 -14.50 11.50
N ALA A 251 -6.75 -14.71 12.78
CA ALA A 251 -7.05 -13.67 13.74
C ALA A 251 -5.79 -12.87 14.14
N LEU A 252 -4.65 -13.53 14.38
CA LEU A 252 -3.40 -12.90 14.82
C LEU A 252 -2.53 -12.33 13.68
N ARG A 253 -3.04 -12.31 12.43
CA ARG A 253 -2.33 -11.83 11.23
C ARG A 253 -1.71 -10.43 11.29
N PRO A 254 -2.25 -9.45 12.04
CA PRO A 254 -1.62 -8.13 12.10
C PRO A 254 -0.31 -8.16 12.90
N THR A 255 0.72 -7.50 12.38
CA THR A 255 1.93 -7.19 13.15
C THR A 255 1.61 -6.25 14.31
N GLY A 256 2.16 -6.51 15.50
CA GLY A 256 2.00 -5.62 16.66
C GLY A 256 0.79 -5.94 17.54
N CYS A 257 0.27 -7.16 17.49
CA CYS A 257 -0.65 -7.67 18.50
C CYS A 257 0.12 -8.10 19.75
N PHE A 258 -0.38 -7.72 20.92
CA PHE A 258 0.04 -8.26 22.20
C PHE A 258 -0.90 -9.40 22.60
N ALA A 259 -0.36 -10.56 22.95
CA ALA A 259 -1.13 -11.72 23.36
C ALA A 259 -0.58 -12.31 24.66
N ASP A 260 -1.43 -12.36 25.69
CA ASP A 260 -1.16 -13.15 26.88
C ASP A 260 -1.68 -14.57 26.65
N LEU A 261 -0.76 -15.52 26.59
CA LEU A 261 -1.11 -16.93 26.52
C LEU A 261 -1.24 -17.48 27.93
N TYR A 262 -2.41 -18.01 28.22
CA TYR A 262 -2.74 -18.67 29.48
C TYR A 262 -2.93 -20.16 29.23
N LEU A 263 -2.24 -21.02 29.99
CA LEU A 263 -2.34 -22.48 29.88
C LEU A 263 -1.97 -23.04 28.48
N SER A 264 -0.74 -22.75 28.04
CA SER A 264 -0.11 -23.34 26.85
C SER A 264 0.81 -24.51 27.25
N VAL A 265 1.32 -25.25 26.27
CA VAL A 265 2.40 -26.23 26.45
C VAL A 265 3.54 -25.95 25.50
N LEU A 266 4.77 -26.15 25.97
CA LEU A 266 5.96 -26.05 25.13
C LEU A 266 6.15 -27.32 24.30
N TRP A 267 6.01 -27.15 22.99
CA TRP A 267 6.43 -28.11 21.98
C TRP A 267 7.85 -27.82 21.56
N PHE A 268 8.63 -28.84 21.18
CA PHE A 268 9.96 -28.65 20.63
C PHE A 268 9.97 -29.19 19.21
N THR A 269 10.48 -28.40 18.27
CA THR A 269 10.65 -28.87 16.89
C THR A 269 11.83 -29.83 16.78
N GLU A 270 11.96 -30.52 15.64
CA GLU A 270 13.11 -31.41 15.33
C GLU A 270 14.48 -30.70 15.49
N GLY A 271 14.52 -29.36 15.37
CA GLY A 271 15.71 -28.54 15.60
C GLY A 271 16.01 -28.19 17.06
N GLY A 272 15.16 -28.58 18.02
CA GLY A 272 15.34 -28.28 19.45
C GLY A 272 14.83 -26.89 19.87
N GLU A 273 14.09 -26.20 19.02
CA GLU A 273 13.54 -24.88 19.32
C GLU A 273 12.22 -24.98 20.12
N PRO A 274 12.07 -24.29 21.27
CA PRO A 274 10.82 -24.25 22.00
C PRO A 274 9.79 -23.40 21.27
N VAL A 275 8.65 -24.00 21.03
CA VAL A 275 7.50 -23.41 20.35
C VAL A 275 6.31 -23.52 21.29
N PRO A 276 5.84 -22.40 21.88
CA PRO A 276 4.57 -22.41 22.59
C PRO A 276 3.46 -22.79 21.59
N THR A 277 2.47 -23.53 22.09
CA THR A 277 1.39 -24.07 21.26
C THR A 277 0.01 -23.61 21.72
N MET A 278 -0.86 -23.34 20.76
CA MET A 278 -2.23 -22.89 21.00
C MET A 278 -3.21 -23.60 20.06
N TRP A 279 -4.05 -24.47 20.61
CA TRP A 279 -5.02 -25.24 19.81
C TRP A 279 -6.43 -24.66 19.80
N SER A 280 -6.76 -23.72 20.69
CA SER A 280 -8.01 -22.97 20.57
C SER A 280 -7.83 -21.58 21.17
N MET A 281 -8.48 -20.56 20.58
CA MET A 281 -8.45 -19.20 21.14
C MET A 281 -9.10 -19.15 22.53
N GLU A 282 -10.18 -19.91 22.74
CA GLU A 282 -10.93 -19.88 23.99
C GLU A 282 -10.18 -20.49 25.17
N SER A 283 -9.27 -21.43 24.93
CA SER A 283 -8.53 -22.12 25.99
C SER A 283 -7.16 -21.54 26.29
N ALA A 284 -6.61 -20.70 25.40
CA ALA A 284 -5.18 -20.38 25.40
C ALA A 284 -4.84 -18.89 25.42
N ILE A 285 -5.80 -17.99 25.21
CA ILE A 285 -5.57 -16.54 25.23
C ILE A 285 -6.40 -15.90 26.35
N ASP A 286 -5.73 -15.34 27.33
CA ASP A 286 -6.38 -14.56 28.39
C ASP A 286 -6.64 -13.13 27.92
N GLN A 287 -5.68 -12.55 27.19
CA GLN A 287 -5.80 -11.20 26.64
C GLN A 287 -5.17 -11.08 25.25
N LEU A 288 -5.97 -10.67 24.26
CA LEU A 288 -5.49 -10.27 22.93
C LEU A 288 -5.71 -8.78 22.69
N VAL A 289 -4.63 -8.00 22.67
CA VAL A 289 -4.65 -6.58 22.33
C VAL A 289 -3.95 -6.35 21.00
N CYS A 290 -4.72 -6.37 19.92
CA CYS A 290 -4.29 -5.79 18.65
C CYS A 290 -4.65 -4.29 18.58
N GLY A 291 -3.85 -3.53 17.82
CA GLY A 291 -4.26 -2.22 17.34
C GLY A 291 -5.61 -2.29 16.61
N ARG A 292 -6.34 -1.16 16.55
CA ARG A 292 -7.58 -1.06 15.77
C ARG A 292 -7.27 -1.24 14.28
N THR A 293 -8.27 -1.64 13.51
CA THR A 293 -8.16 -1.79 12.04
C THR A 293 -8.17 -0.43 11.36
N GLY A 294 -7.41 -0.26 10.29
CA GLY A 294 -7.40 0.94 9.46
C GLY A 294 -7.33 0.64 7.97
N VAL A 295 -7.65 1.65 7.17
CA VAL A 295 -7.41 1.63 5.72
C VAL A 295 -5.90 1.75 5.51
N GLN A 296 -5.32 0.81 4.78
CA GLN A 296 -3.90 0.77 4.47
C GLN A 296 -3.62 1.45 3.12
N GLN A 297 -4.47 1.19 2.12
CA GLN A 297 -4.25 1.61 0.75
C GLN A 297 -5.58 1.76 0.01
N ALA A 298 -5.60 2.65 -0.99
CA ALA A 298 -6.61 2.69 -2.04
C ALA A 298 -5.93 2.67 -3.41
N SER A 299 -6.54 2.01 -4.39
CA SER A 299 -6.08 1.97 -5.77
C SER A 299 -7.26 1.99 -6.73
N VAL A 300 -7.10 2.70 -7.85
CA VAL A 300 -8.08 2.73 -8.94
C VAL A 300 -7.87 1.52 -9.83
N VAL A 301 -8.97 0.84 -10.19
CA VAL A 301 -8.99 -0.31 -11.10
C VAL A 301 -9.40 0.12 -12.51
N ASP A 302 -10.42 0.98 -12.59
CA ASP A 302 -10.92 1.62 -13.80
C ASP A 302 -11.62 2.95 -13.43
N ASP A 303 -12.25 3.62 -14.39
CA ASP A 303 -12.84 4.95 -14.22
C ASP A 303 -13.98 5.03 -13.18
N ASN A 304 -14.49 3.91 -12.68
CA ASN A 304 -15.56 3.89 -11.68
C ASN A 304 -15.33 2.86 -10.55
N THR A 305 -14.17 2.20 -10.53
CA THR A 305 -13.87 1.13 -9.58
C THR A 305 -12.64 1.44 -8.74
N ILE A 306 -12.79 1.35 -7.42
CA ILE A 306 -11.71 1.56 -6.44
C ILE A 306 -11.59 0.31 -5.57
N GLU A 307 -10.36 -0.16 -5.35
CA GLU A 307 -10.06 -1.16 -4.34
C GLU A 307 -9.46 -0.52 -3.09
N LEU A 308 -10.06 -0.81 -1.95
CA LEU A 308 -9.56 -0.43 -0.63
C LEU A 308 -8.99 -1.65 0.06
N ARG A 309 -7.76 -1.54 0.54
CA ARG A 309 -7.11 -2.57 1.35
C ARG A 309 -7.05 -2.14 2.80
N PHE A 310 -7.57 -2.97 3.68
CA PHE A 310 -7.49 -2.81 5.12
C PHE A 310 -6.30 -3.59 5.68
N ASP A 311 -5.76 -3.16 6.81
CA ASP A 311 -4.70 -3.87 7.53
C ASP A 311 -5.15 -5.27 8.02
N ARG A 312 -6.47 -5.50 8.09
CA ARG A 312 -7.07 -6.80 8.44
C ARG A 312 -8.46 -7.02 7.87
N SER A 313 -8.89 -8.29 7.93
CA SER A 313 -10.19 -8.71 7.43
C SER A 313 -11.33 -8.04 8.20
N LEU A 314 -12.34 -7.63 7.45
CA LEU A 314 -13.55 -7.02 7.99
C LEU A 314 -14.63 -8.06 8.25
N THR A 315 -15.54 -7.75 9.16
CA THR A 315 -16.74 -8.58 9.39
C THR A 315 -17.73 -8.33 8.26
N PRO A 316 -18.13 -9.34 7.47
CA PRO A 316 -18.98 -9.12 6.29
C PRO A 316 -20.33 -8.48 6.59
N SER A 317 -20.92 -8.77 7.76
CA SER A 317 -22.22 -8.21 8.14
C SER A 317 -22.18 -6.72 8.52
N THR A 318 -20.99 -6.12 8.66
CA THR A 318 -20.85 -4.69 9.00
C THR A 318 -20.50 -3.81 7.81
N VAL A 319 -20.27 -4.39 6.63
CA VAL A 319 -20.08 -3.66 5.37
C VAL A 319 -21.40 -3.67 4.58
N ALA A 320 -22.00 -2.50 4.43
CA ALA A 320 -23.24 -2.31 3.68
C ALA A 320 -22.98 -2.41 2.18
N ALA A 321 -23.72 -3.27 1.49
CA ALA A 321 -23.53 -3.53 0.06
C ALA A 321 -23.82 -2.31 -0.84
N ASP A 322 -24.58 -1.33 -0.35
CA ASP A 322 -24.84 -0.05 -1.04
C ASP A 322 -23.68 0.94 -0.94
N GLY A 323 -22.65 0.63 -0.15
CA GLY A 323 -21.49 1.49 0.05
C GLY A 323 -21.76 2.78 0.82
N SER A 324 -22.92 2.90 1.49
CA SER A 324 -23.30 4.09 2.27
C SER A 324 -22.33 4.49 3.40
N GLN A 325 -21.41 3.59 3.74
CA GLN A 325 -20.35 3.77 4.74
C GLN A 325 -19.05 4.35 4.17
N PHE A 326 -19.00 4.64 2.87
CA PHE A 326 -17.84 5.17 2.16
C PHE A 326 -18.23 6.51 1.55
N SER A 327 -17.55 7.59 1.94
CA SER A 327 -17.90 8.93 1.48
C SER A 327 -16.67 9.72 1.05
N PHE A 328 -16.81 10.43 -0.07
CA PHE A 328 -15.79 11.32 -0.58
C PHE A 328 -16.01 12.74 -0.08
N ALA A 329 -14.93 13.46 0.20
CA ALA A 329 -15.00 14.85 0.63
C ALA A 329 -15.79 15.68 -0.39
N ASN A 330 -16.66 16.57 0.11
CA ASN A 330 -17.53 17.44 -0.70
C ASN A 330 -18.43 16.70 -1.69
N ASP A 331 -18.76 15.43 -1.43
CA ASP A 331 -19.57 14.59 -2.31
C ASP A 331 -18.99 14.46 -3.73
N ALA A 332 -17.65 14.58 -3.86
CA ALA A 332 -16.93 14.60 -5.13
C ALA A 332 -17.16 13.35 -6.00
N LEU A 333 -17.43 12.20 -5.36
CA LEU A 333 -17.84 10.96 -6.02
C LEU A 333 -18.98 10.32 -5.22
N GLN A 334 -19.92 9.69 -5.93
CA GLN A 334 -21.03 8.94 -5.33
C GLN A 334 -20.70 7.46 -5.30
N VAL A 335 -20.73 6.82 -4.13
CA VAL A 335 -20.58 5.36 -4.01
C VAL A 335 -21.93 4.69 -4.21
N SER A 336 -21.98 3.71 -5.10
CA SER A 336 -23.22 2.99 -5.47
C SER A 336 -23.21 1.52 -5.06
N ALA A 337 -22.02 0.95 -4.81
CA ALA A 337 -21.86 -0.41 -4.34
C ALA A 337 -20.56 -0.57 -3.55
N ALA A 338 -20.56 -1.51 -2.61
CA ALA A 338 -19.37 -2.00 -1.93
C ALA A 338 -19.41 -3.54 -1.83
N GLN A 339 -18.30 -4.19 -2.19
CA GLN A 339 -18.15 -5.64 -2.10
C GLN A 339 -16.93 -5.99 -1.26
N LEU A 340 -17.13 -6.76 -0.19
CA LEU A 340 -16.05 -7.23 0.67
C LEU A 340 -15.52 -8.60 0.20
N SER A 341 -14.20 -8.72 0.10
CA SER A 341 -13.46 -9.98 -0.04
C SER A 341 -12.29 -10.00 0.95
N GLY A 342 -12.52 -10.60 2.13
CA GLY A 342 -11.54 -10.67 3.22
C GLY A 342 -11.19 -9.29 3.79
N ARG A 343 -10.08 -8.71 3.32
CA ARG A 343 -9.58 -7.38 3.72
C ARG A 343 -9.65 -6.33 2.61
N VAL A 344 -10.17 -6.72 1.44
CA VAL A 344 -10.32 -5.83 0.29
C VAL A 344 -11.79 -5.48 0.15
N VAL A 345 -12.08 -4.19 0.07
CA VAL A 345 -13.40 -3.70 -0.32
C VAL A 345 -13.28 -3.09 -1.71
N THR A 346 -14.02 -3.63 -2.66
CA THR A 346 -14.17 -3.05 -3.99
C THR A 346 -15.38 -2.11 -3.97
N LEU A 347 -15.17 -0.84 -4.31
CA LEU A 347 -16.21 0.18 -4.42
C LEU A 347 -16.53 0.43 -5.89
N THR A 348 -17.81 0.64 -6.18
CA THR A 348 -18.27 1.21 -7.45
C THR A 348 -18.71 2.66 -7.20
N THR A 349 -18.13 3.60 -7.92
CA THR A 349 -18.38 5.04 -7.80
C THR A 349 -19.06 5.62 -9.04
N SER A 350 -19.40 6.91 -9.01
CA SER A 350 -19.51 7.72 -10.23
C SER A 350 -18.17 7.77 -10.96
N THR A 351 -18.19 8.08 -12.27
CA THR A 351 -16.98 8.24 -13.08
C THR A 351 -16.02 9.23 -12.42
N MET A 352 -14.77 8.80 -12.27
CA MET A 352 -13.68 9.60 -11.75
C MET A 352 -13.01 10.34 -12.90
N GLU A 353 -12.63 11.59 -12.65
CA GLU A 353 -11.84 12.37 -13.58
C GLU A 353 -10.37 11.89 -13.52
N PRO A 354 -9.71 11.71 -14.67
CA PRO A 354 -8.27 11.43 -14.71
C PRO A 354 -7.46 12.51 -13.99
N ASN A 355 -6.26 12.15 -13.50
CA ASN A 355 -5.33 13.08 -12.85
C ASN A 355 -5.90 13.83 -11.62
N GLN A 356 -6.93 13.28 -10.98
CA GLN A 356 -7.54 13.85 -9.77
C GLN A 356 -7.19 13.05 -8.52
N SER A 357 -7.21 13.75 -7.38
CA SER A 357 -7.06 13.16 -6.05
C SER A 357 -8.36 13.32 -5.27
N TYR A 358 -8.90 12.20 -4.78
CA TYR A 358 -10.13 12.17 -4.00
C TYR A 358 -9.85 11.74 -2.57
N GLU A 359 -10.31 12.50 -1.58
CA GLU A 359 -10.21 12.11 -0.17
C GLU A 359 -11.42 11.25 0.21
N LEU A 360 -11.18 9.98 0.50
CA LEU A 360 -12.18 9.01 0.96
C LEU A 360 -12.16 8.88 2.48
N THR A 361 -13.34 8.92 3.10
CA THR A 361 -13.58 8.58 4.51
C THR A 361 -14.41 7.30 4.61
N VAL A 362 -14.01 6.41 5.51
CA VAL A 362 -14.69 5.15 5.84
C VAL A 362 -15.36 5.26 7.20
N ASP A 363 -16.60 4.80 7.31
CA ASP A 363 -17.34 4.80 8.58
C ASP A 363 -16.66 3.89 9.62
N THR A 364 -16.41 4.45 10.80
CA THR A 364 -15.82 3.72 11.92
C THR A 364 -16.73 2.65 12.53
N ALA A 365 -18.03 2.62 12.17
CA ALA A 365 -18.95 1.56 12.56
C ALA A 365 -18.67 0.22 11.87
N ILE A 366 -17.91 0.21 10.77
CA ILE A 366 -17.38 -1.03 10.19
C ILE A 366 -16.49 -1.70 11.23
N THR A 367 -16.68 -3.00 11.40
CA THR A 367 -15.91 -3.79 12.36
C THR A 367 -14.99 -4.76 11.66
N ASP A 368 -13.87 -5.04 12.31
CA ASP A 368 -12.97 -6.10 11.92
C ASP A 368 -13.45 -7.48 12.38
N PHE A 369 -12.70 -8.52 12.03
CA PHE A 369 -12.98 -9.90 12.43
C PHE A 369 -13.04 -10.12 13.96
N PHE A 370 -12.47 -9.24 14.78
CA PHE A 370 -12.60 -9.28 16.25
C PHE A 370 -13.80 -8.49 16.77
N GLY A 371 -14.67 -7.98 15.89
CA GLY A 371 -15.81 -7.16 16.25
C GLY A 371 -15.45 -5.75 16.71
N ARG A 372 -14.22 -5.29 16.48
CA ARG A 372 -13.78 -3.94 16.88
C ARG A 372 -13.99 -2.94 15.75
N ASN A 373 -14.42 -1.75 16.10
CA ASN A 373 -14.57 -0.62 15.18
C ASN A 373 -13.23 -0.19 14.57
N LEU A 374 -13.28 0.39 13.37
CA LEU A 374 -12.11 0.99 12.74
C LEU A 374 -11.48 2.10 13.62
N ASP A 375 -10.21 2.33 13.37
CA ASP A 375 -9.42 3.41 13.94
C ASP A 375 -9.81 4.75 13.29
N ASN A 376 -10.31 5.68 14.09
CA ASN A 376 -10.70 7.02 13.62
C ASN A 376 -9.51 7.86 13.13
N GLY A 377 -8.27 7.49 13.47
CA GLY A 377 -7.07 8.12 12.90
C GLY A 377 -6.63 7.51 11.56
N ARG A 378 -7.19 6.37 11.16
CA ARG A 378 -6.81 5.61 9.96
C ARG A 378 -8.02 5.16 9.14
N ASN A 379 -9.11 5.92 9.21
CA ASN A 379 -10.31 5.71 8.40
C ASN A 379 -10.37 6.64 7.17
N ARG A 380 -9.27 7.31 6.84
CA ARG A 380 -9.15 8.21 5.70
C ARG A 380 -8.02 7.75 4.78
N VAL A 381 -8.23 7.89 3.48
CA VAL A 381 -7.24 7.56 2.45
C VAL A 381 -7.43 8.48 1.24
N THR A 382 -6.33 8.81 0.56
CA THR A 382 -6.39 9.51 -0.73
C THR A 382 -6.42 8.49 -1.85
N VAL A 383 -7.38 8.64 -2.77
CA VAL A 383 -7.50 7.88 -4.02
C VAL A 383 -6.96 8.76 -5.14
N ASN A 384 -5.90 8.31 -5.81
CA ASN A 384 -5.35 9.00 -6.98
C ASN A 384 -5.76 8.21 -8.23
N THR A 385 -6.37 8.88 -9.22
CA THR A 385 -6.78 8.21 -10.47
C THR A 385 -5.63 7.86 -11.41
N GLY A 386 -4.40 8.19 -11.03
CA GLY A 386 -3.20 7.90 -11.81
C GLY A 386 -3.08 8.80 -13.05
N ASN A 387 -1.89 8.81 -13.63
CA ASN A 387 -1.56 9.63 -14.79
C ASN A 387 -1.85 8.85 -16.08
N THR A 388 -3.00 9.07 -16.70
CA THR A 388 -3.24 8.59 -18.07
C THR A 388 -2.43 9.47 -19.01
N PRO A 389 -1.48 8.95 -19.83
CA PRO A 389 -0.76 9.78 -20.80
C PRO A 389 -1.72 10.44 -21.80
N ALA A 390 -1.43 11.67 -22.19
CA ALA A 390 -2.19 12.33 -23.25
C ALA A 390 -1.95 11.65 -24.61
N LEU A 391 -2.98 11.56 -25.45
CA LEU A 391 -2.82 11.17 -26.85
C LEU A 391 -2.84 12.41 -27.73
N LEU A 392 -1.81 12.57 -28.56
CA LEU A 392 -1.55 13.76 -29.35
C LEU A 392 -1.43 13.39 -30.82
N HIS A 393 -2.02 14.19 -31.71
CA HIS A 393 -1.73 14.13 -33.14
C HIS A 393 -0.92 15.34 -33.58
N ILE A 394 0.00 15.15 -34.50
CA ILE A 394 0.62 16.20 -35.30
C ILE A 394 -0.47 16.79 -36.20
N ASN A 395 -0.77 18.07 -36.00
CA ASN A 395 -1.93 18.71 -36.59
C ASN A 395 -1.58 19.70 -37.70
N GLU A 396 -0.56 20.52 -37.50
CA GLU A 396 -0.12 21.52 -38.47
C GLU A 396 1.39 21.73 -38.39
N VAL A 397 2.06 21.85 -39.54
CA VAL A 397 3.52 22.03 -39.60
C VAL A 397 3.86 23.15 -40.57
N LYS A 398 4.72 24.06 -40.11
CA LYS A 398 5.30 25.13 -40.92
C LYS A 398 6.80 25.16 -40.69
N ALA A 399 7.54 24.63 -41.66
CA ALA A 399 8.99 24.64 -41.66
C ALA A 399 9.56 25.81 -42.48
N ASN A 400 10.87 26.02 -42.36
CA ASN A 400 11.65 26.99 -43.13
C ASN A 400 11.19 28.46 -42.98
N ILE A 401 10.70 28.84 -41.80
CA ILE A 401 10.43 30.24 -41.49
C ILE A 401 11.78 30.97 -41.37
N ALA A 402 11.94 32.12 -42.03
CA ALA A 402 13.16 32.91 -41.98
C ALA A 402 12.97 34.11 -41.03
N PRO A 403 13.94 34.41 -40.12
CA PRO A 403 15.28 33.82 -39.99
C PRO A 403 15.35 32.52 -39.15
N GLY A 404 14.22 32.01 -38.68
CA GLY A 404 14.01 30.83 -37.84
C GLY A 404 12.51 30.77 -37.48
N CYS A 405 12.16 30.08 -36.39
CA CYS A 405 10.80 30.00 -35.82
C CYS A 405 9.84 29.03 -36.48
N ASP A 406 10.33 27.88 -36.93
CA ASP A 406 9.44 26.82 -37.40
C ASP A 406 8.41 26.43 -36.34
N LEU A 407 7.24 26.00 -36.79
CA LEU A 407 6.10 25.69 -35.94
C LEU A 407 5.62 24.26 -36.17
N VAL A 408 5.34 23.57 -35.08
CA VAL A 408 4.59 22.30 -35.05
C VAL A 408 3.42 22.48 -34.10
N GLU A 409 2.21 22.28 -34.61
CA GLU A 409 1.00 22.21 -33.79
C GLU A 409 0.67 20.76 -33.47
N LEU A 410 0.42 20.50 -32.20
CA LEU A 410 -0.11 19.25 -31.70
C LEU A 410 -1.55 19.46 -31.26
N ARG A 411 -2.39 18.45 -31.49
CA ARG A 411 -3.78 18.43 -31.06
C ARG A 411 -4.00 17.29 -30.08
N VAL A 412 -4.59 17.60 -28.93
CA VAL A 412 -4.93 16.61 -27.91
C VAL A 412 -6.19 15.86 -28.32
N VAL A 413 -6.05 14.57 -28.62
CA VAL A 413 -7.15 13.65 -28.99
C VAL A 413 -7.77 13.03 -27.74
N GLN A 414 -6.94 12.75 -26.74
CA GLN A 414 -7.35 12.30 -25.43
C GLN A 414 -6.58 13.09 -24.37
N GLY A 415 -7.29 13.78 -23.48
CA GLY A 415 -6.71 14.46 -22.34
C GLY A 415 -5.90 13.53 -21.45
N GLY A 416 -4.89 14.07 -20.79
CA GLY A 416 -3.95 13.28 -20.01
C GLY A 416 -2.70 14.04 -19.59
N GLN A 417 -1.77 13.29 -18.99
CA GLN A 417 -0.48 13.77 -18.54
C GLN A 417 0.47 13.93 -19.72
N MET A 418 1.14 15.07 -19.78
CA MET A 418 2.13 15.37 -20.81
C MET A 418 3.56 15.01 -20.40
N GLU A 419 3.81 14.79 -19.11
CA GLU A 419 5.15 14.52 -18.57
C GLU A 419 5.87 13.40 -19.34
N GLY A 420 7.06 13.72 -19.86
CA GLY A 420 7.89 12.74 -20.55
C GLY A 420 7.51 12.48 -22.01
N ILE A 421 6.38 13.01 -22.51
CA ILE A 421 6.09 12.99 -23.95
C ILE A 421 7.15 13.80 -24.70
N VAL A 422 7.60 13.28 -25.84
CA VAL A 422 8.68 13.82 -26.66
C VAL A 422 8.21 14.10 -28.07
N LEU A 423 8.42 15.34 -28.55
CA LEU A 423 8.43 15.63 -29.98
C LEU A 423 9.84 15.36 -30.54
N ARG A 424 9.94 14.65 -31.66
CA ARG A 424 11.21 14.37 -32.36
C ARG A 424 11.17 14.90 -33.79
N ASP A 425 12.29 15.46 -34.23
CA ASP A 425 12.62 15.62 -35.64
C ASP A 425 13.57 14.48 -36.02
N ARG A 426 13.09 13.57 -36.86
CA ARG A 426 13.74 12.31 -37.21
C ARG A 426 14.00 11.47 -35.96
N THR A 427 15.26 11.14 -35.69
CA THR A 427 15.69 10.35 -34.53
C THR A 427 16.05 11.19 -33.31
N THR A 428 15.98 12.52 -33.40
CA THR A 428 16.48 13.44 -32.37
C THR A 428 15.31 14.07 -31.60
N PRO A 429 15.27 13.97 -30.26
CA PRO A 429 14.34 14.73 -29.43
C PRO A 429 14.52 16.23 -29.63
N VAL A 430 13.45 16.93 -29.97
CA VAL A 430 13.44 18.40 -30.07
C VAL A 430 12.78 19.04 -28.86
N LEU A 431 11.80 18.38 -28.24
CA LEU A 431 11.15 18.87 -27.03
C LEU A 431 10.70 17.70 -26.17
N THR A 432 10.91 17.79 -24.87
CA THR A 432 10.31 16.90 -23.87
C THR A 432 9.39 17.73 -22.98
N PHE A 433 8.11 17.36 -22.90
CA PHE A 433 7.13 18.04 -22.07
C PHE A 433 7.38 17.74 -20.59
N THR A 434 7.18 18.76 -19.74
CA THR A 434 7.25 18.62 -18.28
C THR A 434 5.91 18.17 -17.70
N ASP A 435 5.81 18.04 -16.39
CA ASP A 435 4.58 17.72 -15.66
C ASP A 435 3.51 18.81 -15.83
N TRP A 436 2.43 18.48 -16.54
CA TRP A 436 1.17 19.21 -16.63
C TRP A 436 0.11 18.36 -17.36
N VAL A 437 -1.15 18.71 -17.15
CA VAL A 437 -2.31 17.99 -17.69
C VAL A 437 -2.98 18.82 -18.76
N VAL A 438 -3.37 18.16 -19.85
CA VAL A 438 -4.15 18.74 -20.96
C VAL A 438 -5.50 18.06 -21.09
N GLU A 439 -6.47 18.79 -21.61
CA GLU A 439 -7.82 18.30 -21.90
C GLU A 439 -7.98 17.91 -23.37
N THR A 440 -8.95 17.03 -23.66
CA THR A 440 -9.28 16.69 -25.06
C THR A 440 -9.69 17.95 -25.83
N ASN A 441 -9.14 18.10 -27.04
CA ASN A 441 -9.23 19.28 -27.92
C ASN A 441 -8.35 20.48 -27.56
N ASP A 442 -7.52 20.41 -26.52
CA ASP A 442 -6.48 21.41 -26.35
C ASP A 442 -5.54 21.42 -27.57
N ILE A 443 -5.03 22.60 -27.90
CA ILE A 443 -4.07 22.84 -28.98
C ILE A 443 -2.76 23.28 -28.33
N ILE A 444 -1.65 22.71 -28.80
CA ILE A 444 -0.31 23.05 -28.34
C ILE A 444 0.50 23.49 -29.54
N VAL A 445 1.07 24.68 -29.51
CA VAL A 445 1.96 25.17 -30.57
C VAL A 445 3.40 25.13 -30.08
N VAL A 446 4.24 24.35 -30.74
CA VAL A 446 5.67 24.23 -30.48
C VAL A 446 6.44 25.15 -31.42
N HIS A 447 7.15 26.10 -30.82
CA HIS A 447 7.97 27.13 -31.46
C HIS A 447 9.45 26.75 -31.42
N PHE A 448 10.08 26.74 -32.59
CA PHE A 448 11.52 26.50 -32.72
C PHE A 448 12.35 27.79 -32.53
N ASP A 449 13.63 27.61 -32.22
CA ASP A 449 14.64 28.65 -32.03
C ASP A 449 14.32 29.63 -30.88
N ARG A 450 14.02 29.09 -29.69
CA ARG A 450 13.67 29.92 -28.51
C ARG A 450 14.75 30.90 -28.06
N LEU A 451 15.99 30.73 -28.54
CA LEU A 451 17.13 31.56 -28.17
C LEU A 451 17.15 32.89 -28.93
N THR A 452 16.39 33.02 -30.00
CA THR A 452 16.25 34.29 -30.71
C THR A 452 15.04 35.07 -30.22
N SER A 453 15.26 36.36 -29.97
CA SER A 453 14.21 37.28 -29.51
C SER A 453 13.09 37.53 -30.53
N TYR A 454 13.26 36.99 -31.73
CA TYR A 454 12.30 37.04 -32.82
C TYR A 454 11.26 35.93 -32.75
N CYS A 455 11.67 34.72 -32.39
CA CYS A 455 10.79 33.56 -32.23
C CYS A 455 10.15 33.52 -30.85
N LYS A 456 10.85 34.07 -29.86
CA LYS A 456 10.40 34.12 -28.48
C LYS A 456 10.70 35.49 -27.88
N ARG A 457 9.70 36.19 -27.38
CA ARG A 457 9.93 37.45 -26.67
C ARG A 457 10.59 37.20 -25.32
N ASP A 458 11.44 38.13 -24.90
CA ASP A 458 12.05 38.11 -23.56
C ASP A 458 10.97 38.04 -22.46
N GLY A 459 11.05 37.01 -21.62
CA GLY A 459 10.15 36.80 -20.48
C GLY A 459 8.99 35.85 -20.76
N ASP A 460 8.73 35.49 -22.02
CA ASP A 460 7.76 34.45 -22.34
C ASP A 460 8.36 33.08 -21.95
N GLY A 461 7.51 32.11 -21.65
CA GLY A 461 7.88 30.76 -21.20
C GLY A 461 6.96 29.72 -21.84
N ASN A 462 7.14 28.45 -21.47
CA ASN A 462 6.18 27.42 -21.84
C ASN A 462 4.90 27.64 -21.03
N GLU A 463 3.75 27.56 -21.68
CA GLU A 463 2.46 27.68 -21.04
C GLU A 463 1.98 26.35 -20.48
N THR A 464 1.62 26.33 -19.20
CA THR A 464 1.08 25.15 -18.49
C THR A 464 -0.20 25.46 -17.72
N ASP A 465 -0.46 26.74 -17.44
CA ASP A 465 -1.57 27.14 -16.57
C ASP A 465 -2.80 27.59 -17.37
N SER A 466 -2.59 28.28 -18.49
CA SER A 466 -3.65 28.70 -19.39
C SER A 466 -3.08 29.09 -20.76
N VAL A 467 -3.88 28.97 -21.82
CA VAL A 467 -3.59 29.45 -23.19
C VAL A 467 -3.38 30.98 -23.32
N THR A 468 -3.46 31.72 -22.22
CA THR A 468 -3.21 33.18 -22.20
C THR A 468 -2.20 33.56 -21.09
N GLN A 469 -1.43 32.58 -20.61
CA GLN A 469 -0.46 32.79 -19.53
C GLN A 469 0.58 33.83 -19.94
N TYR A 470 0.97 33.82 -21.21
CA TYR A 470 1.75 34.85 -21.87
C TYR A 470 0.90 35.47 -23.00
N PRO A 471 0.14 36.55 -22.71
CA PRO A 471 -0.84 37.11 -23.64
C PRO A 471 -0.26 37.46 -25.01
N ARG A 472 -1.08 37.28 -26.05
CA ARG A 472 -0.73 37.40 -27.47
C ARG A 472 0.18 38.58 -27.74
N SER A 473 1.39 38.21 -28.12
CA SER A 473 2.39 39.03 -28.77
C SER A 473 2.42 38.68 -30.26
N ASP A 474 3.43 39.17 -30.98
CA ASP A 474 3.74 38.66 -32.32
C ASP A 474 4.44 37.27 -32.29
N THR A 475 4.51 36.58 -31.13
CA THR A 475 5.18 35.28 -30.94
C THR A 475 4.30 34.17 -30.35
N ASN A 476 3.09 34.49 -29.83
CA ASN A 476 2.21 33.55 -29.11
C ASN A 476 0.79 33.47 -29.68
N PHE A 477 0.10 32.36 -29.39
CA PHE A 477 -1.28 32.09 -29.77
C PHE A 477 -2.19 31.98 -28.54
N ASP A 478 -2.97 33.02 -28.24
CA ASP A 478 -3.94 33.08 -27.11
C ASP A 478 -5.07 32.02 -27.11
N THR A 479 -5.05 31.11 -28.08
CA THR A 479 -6.02 30.03 -28.26
C THR A 479 -5.36 28.64 -28.20
N ALA A 480 -4.07 28.58 -27.91
CA ALA A 480 -3.30 27.36 -27.72
C ALA A 480 -2.29 27.53 -26.59
N TYR A 481 -1.72 26.43 -26.12
CA TYR A 481 -0.58 26.45 -25.21
C TYR A 481 0.71 26.59 -26.02
N ASP A 482 1.44 27.67 -25.79
CA ASP A 482 2.71 27.92 -26.48
C ASP A 482 3.90 27.24 -25.75
N TRP A 483 4.67 26.45 -26.51
CA TRP A 483 5.85 25.72 -26.02
C TRP A 483 7.08 26.01 -26.88
N TYR A 484 8.26 26.03 -26.29
CA TYR A 484 9.48 26.50 -26.94
C TYR A 484 10.62 25.48 -26.90
N THR A 485 11.24 25.21 -28.04
CA THR A 485 12.46 24.38 -28.14
C THR A 485 13.72 25.20 -28.43
N ASP A 486 14.88 24.68 -27.97
CA ASP A 486 16.22 25.18 -28.31
C ASP A 486 16.66 24.81 -29.74
N ASP A 487 15.99 23.85 -30.40
CA ASP A 487 16.33 23.49 -31.77
C ASP A 487 16.01 24.61 -32.75
N LEU A 488 16.91 24.84 -33.71
CA LEU A 488 16.89 26.03 -34.56
C LEU A 488 15.78 26.01 -35.61
N ASN A 489 15.49 24.85 -36.18
CA ASN A 489 14.49 24.68 -37.22
C ASN A 489 14.16 23.20 -37.40
N ILE A 490 13.05 22.96 -38.10
CA ILE A 490 12.83 21.71 -38.79
C ILE A 490 13.74 21.74 -40.01
N SER A 491 14.50 20.67 -40.23
CA SER A 491 15.45 20.61 -41.34
C SER A 491 14.81 20.98 -42.70
N GLN A 492 15.57 21.65 -43.59
CA GLN A 492 15.05 22.16 -44.89
C GLN A 492 14.71 21.09 -45.95
N SER A 493 14.61 19.84 -45.55
CA SER A 493 14.53 18.67 -46.42
C SER A 493 13.40 17.75 -45.97
N ASP A 494 13.09 16.76 -46.80
CA ASP A 494 12.22 15.65 -46.43
C ASP A 494 12.55 15.09 -45.03
N THR A 495 11.57 15.14 -44.12
CA THR A 495 11.72 14.82 -42.70
C THR A 495 10.56 14.01 -42.15
N THR A 496 10.81 13.32 -41.05
CA THR A 496 9.80 12.58 -40.29
C THR A 496 9.69 13.18 -38.91
N LEU A 497 8.51 13.66 -38.54
CA LEU A 497 8.20 14.09 -37.19
C LEU A 497 7.53 12.94 -36.43
N LEU A 498 7.91 12.76 -35.18
CA LEU A 498 7.34 11.73 -34.30
C LEU A 498 6.90 12.37 -32.99
N VAL A 499 5.76 11.94 -32.46
CA VAL A 499 5.38 12.15 -31.05
C VAL A 499 5.54 10.82 -30.35
N VAL A 500 6.26 10.81 -29.23
CA VAL A 500 6.62 9.60 -28.49
C VAL A 500 6.22 9.77 -27.04
N ASP A 501 5.62 8.76 -26.42
CA ASP A 501 5.26 8.82 -25.02
C ASP A 501 6.46 8.66 -24.07
N ALA A 502 6.20 8.68 -22.75
CA ALA A 502 7.23 8.57 -21.73
C ALA A 502 7.90 7.18 -21.66
N ASP A 503 7.22 6.13 -22.16
CA ASP A 503 7.72 4.76 -22.20
C ASP A 503 8.52 4.47 -23.48
N GLY A 504 8.41 5.34 -24.48
CA GLY A 504 9.14 5.29 -25.74
C GLY A 504 8.31 4.81 -26.94
N ASP A 505 7.01 4.60 -26.76
CA ASP A 505 6.08 4.20 -27.82
C ASP A 505 5.67 5.40 -28.67
N ILE A 506 5.52 5.19 -29.98
CA ILE A 506 5.14 6.26 -30.92
C ILE A 506 3.62 6.47 -30.81
N ILE A 507 3.20 7.70 -30.51
CA ILE A 507 1.79 8.11 -30.41
C ILE A 507 1.25 8.55 -31.77
N ASP A 508 2.04 9.32 -32.53
CA ASP A 508 1.69 9.78 -33.89
C ASP A 508 2.99 10.04 -34.67
N ALA A 509 2.90 9.96 -35.99
CA ALA A 509 4.00 10.24 -36.91
C ALA A 509 3.51 11.00 -38.14
N ALA A 510 4.39 11.84 -38.69
CA ALA A 510 4.13 12.50 -39.95
C ALA A 510 5.37 12.51 -40.84
N LEU A 511 5.29 11.86 -42.00
CA LEU A 511 6.29 12.02 -43.06
C LEU A 511 5.96 13.26 -43.86
N MET A 512 6.93 14.16 -43.99
CA MET A 512 6.77 15.46 -44.60
C MET A 512 7.86 15.67 -45.65
N SER A 513 7.49 16.28 -46.78
CA SER A 513 8.41 16.52 -47.89
C SER A 513 8.34 17.94 -48.42
N GLY A 514 9.45 18.37 -49.03
CA GLY A 514 9.50 19.57 -49.85
C GLY A 514 8.62 19.45 -51.09
N THR A 515 8.47 20.54 -51.84
CA THR A 515 7.75 20.52 -53.12
C THR A 515 8.58 19.93 -54.25
N THR A 516 9.89 19.85 -54.05
CA THR A 516 10.83 19.21 -54.97
C THR A 516 11.34 17.90 -54.37
N ALA A 517 11.25 16.82 -55.14
CA ALA A 517 11.74 15.52 -54.72
C ALA A 517 13.26 15.57 -54.53
N THR A 518 13.68 15.51 -53.27
CA THR A 518 15.09 15.31 -52.88
C THR A 518 15.22 13.96 -52.20
N ASN A 519 16.44 13.45 -52.08
CA ASN A 519 16.63 12.26 -51.26
C ASN A 519 16.46 12.67 -49.79
N PRO A 520 15.60 11.99 -49.01
CA PRO A 520 15.52 12.22 -47.57
C PRO A 520 16.86 11.93 -46.92
N PHE A 521 17.12 12.56 -45.79
CA PHE A 521 18.25 12.21 -44.95
C PHE A 521 18.08 10.79 -44.41
N GLU A 522 19.20 10.11 -44.14
CA GLU A 522 19.20 8.75 -43.61
C GLU A 522 18.41 8.65 -42.31
N GLU A 523 18.52 9.67 -41.44
CA GLU A 523 17.78 9.73 -40.18
C GLU A 523 16.26 9.85 -40.40
N SER A 524 15.82 10.54 -41.46
CA SER A 524 14.40 10.61 -41.83
C SER A 524 13.89 9.22 -42.27
N GLU A 525 14.69 8.49 -43.07
CA GLU A 525 14.33 7.12 -43.48
C GLU A 525 14.29 6.15 -42.29
N ILE A 526 15.18 6.31 -41.30
CA ILE A 526 15.17 5.51 -40.07
C ILE A 526 13.91 5.80 -39.25
N ALA A 527 13.59 7.08 -39.02
CA ALA A 527 12.40 7.47 -38.28
C ALA A 527 11.10 7.02 -38.98
N ALA A 528 11.06 7.09 -40.31
CA ALA A 528 9.94 6.57 -41.09
C ALA A 528 9.78 5.05 -40.97
N ALA A 529 10.89 4.30 -40.87
CA ALA A 529 10.83 2.87 -40.61
C ALA A 529 10.29 2.57 -39.20
N GLN A 530 10.64 3.37 -38.20
CA GLN A 530 10.12 3.24 -36.83
C GLN A 530 8.60 3.51 -36.79
N ALA A 531 8.14 4.58 -37.46
CA ALA A 531 6.71 4.88 -37.57
C ALA A 531 5.93 3.73 -38.24
N ALA A 532 6.48 3.17 -39.33
CA ALA A 532 5.87 2.03 -40.01
C ALA A 532 5.80 0.77 -39.14
N GLU A 533 6.85 0.49 -38.35
CA GLU A 533 6.88 -0.65 -37.43
C GLU A 533 5.88 -0.50 -36.27
N ALA A 534 5.67 0.74 -35.79
CA ALA A 534 4.66 1.07 -34.80
C ALA A 534 3.22 1.05 -35.36
N GLY A 535 3.04 1.04 -36.69
CA GLY A 535 1.74 1.18 -37.33
C GLY A 535 1.26 2.64 -37.43
N GLU A 536 2.12 3.60 -37.10
CA GLU A 536 1.83 5.04 -37.12
C GLU A 536 2.16 5.71 -38.46
N TRP A 537 2.62 4.96 -39.45
CA TRP A 537 2.63 5.45 -40.84
C TRP A 537 2.56 4.32 -41.89
N GLN A 538 1.74 4.51 -42.90
CA GLN A 538 1.53 3.59 -44.02
C GLN A 538 1.35 4.35 -45.34
N ASP A 539 1.37 3.62 -46.46
CA ASP A 539 0.96 4.18 -47.75
C ASP A 539 -0.58 4.30 -47.83
N PRO A 540 -1.13 5.01 -48.84
CA PRO A 540 -2.58 5.20 -48.96
C PRO A 540 -3.40 3.92 -49.17
N ASP A 541 -2.76 2.79 -49.50
CA ASP A 541 -3.40 1.49 -49.64
C ASP A 541 -3.34 0.68 -48.34
N GLY A 542 -2.72 1.22 -47.29
CA GLY A 542 -2.59 0.59 -45.97
C GLY A 542 -1.39 -0.33 -45.82
N GLU A 543 -0.37 -0.19 -46.69
CA GLU A 543 0.79 -1.07 -46.73
C GLU A 543 2.10 -0.28 -46.54
N VAL A 544 3.18 -1.00 -46.25
CA VAL A 544 4.54 -0.42 -46.27
C VAL A 544 5.17 -0.70 -47.64
N PRO A 545 5.68 0.32 -48.36
CA PRO A 545 6.29 0.11 -49.67
C PRO A 545 7.40 -0.94 -49.65
N GLY A 546 7.52 -1.72 -50.74
CA GLY A 546 8.59 -2.72 -50.87
C GLY A 546 9.99 -2.08 -50.81
N GLY A 547 10.72 -2.32 -49.71
CA GLY A 547 12.00 -1.68 -49.42
C GLY A 547 11.93 -0.54 -48.37
N GLY A 548 10.74 -0.26 -47.84
CA GLY A 548 10.47 0.77 -46.84
C GLY A 548 10.29 2.17 -47.44
N PHE A 549 10.04 3.15 -46.58
CA PHE A 549 9.97 4.57 -46.93
C PHE A 549 11.37 5.14 -47.18
N ARG A 550 11.96 4.81 -48.34
CA ARG A 550 13.29 5.27 -48.75
C ARG A 550 13.29 6.00 -50.09
N GLY A 551 14.15 7.00 -50.24
CA GLY A 551 14.33 7.75 -51.48
C GLY A 551 13.00 8.25 -52.07
N ALA A 552 12.72 7.87 -53.31
CA ALA A 552 11.48 8.24 -53.99
C ALA A 552 10.21 7.68 -53.33
N ALA A 553 10.29 6.55 -52.63
CA ALA A 553 9.14 5.97 -51.93
C ALA A 553 8.78 6.76 -50.67
N PHE A 554 9.77 7.35 -49.98
CA PHE A 554 9.54 8.31 -48.91
C PHE A 554 8.75 9.50 -49.47
N HIS A 555 9.31 10.17 -50.48
CA HIS A 555 8.71 11.36 -51.06
C HIS A 555 7.30 11.12 -51.61
N ALA A 556 7.07 9.96 -52.25
CA ALA A 556 5.76 9.60 -52.78
C ALA A 556 4.70 9.39 -51.69
N ASN A 557 5.09 9.12 -50.44
CA ASN A 557 4.19 8.82 -49.32
C ASN A 557 4.29 9.85 -48.18
N ALA A 558 5.03 10.93 -48.39
CA ALA A 558 5.10 12.06 -47.46
C ALA A 558 4.06 13.12 -47.84
N ALA A 559 3.55 13.84 -46.84
CA ALA A 559 2.75 15.03 -47.05
C ALA A 559 3.64 16.14 -47.64
N SER A 560 3.24 16.67 -48.79
CA SER A 560 4.01 17.69 -49.52
C SER A 560 3.68 19.09 -49.01
N GLY A 561 4.70 19.89 -48.71
CA GLY A 561 4.53 21.33 -48.46
C GLY A 561 5.48 21.98 -47.46
N LEU A 562 6.57 21.30 -47.04
CA LEU A 562 7.54 21.88 -46.09
C LEU A 562 8.23 23.16 -46.58
N GLU A 563 8.31 23.38 -47.89
CA GLU A 563 8.96 24.54 -48.52
C GLU A 563 7.98 25.66 -48.90
N LEU A 564 6.69 25.55 -48.53
CA LEU A 564 5.71 26.53 -48.98
C LEU A 564 6.00 27.90 -48.36
N ASP A 565 6.09 28.91 -49.22
CA ASP A 565 6.31 30.32 -48.90
C ASP A 565 7.56 30.58 -48.01
N PRO A 566 8.75 30.86 -48.60
CA PRO A 566 9.86 31.43 -47.84
C PRO A 566 9.49 32.86 -47.47
N ILE A 567 8.68 33.02 -46.42
CA ILE A 567 8.31 34.34 -45.95
C ILE A 567 9.52 34.89 -45.20
N ASN A 568 10.18 35.87 -45.82
CA ASN A 568 11.07 36.77 -45.10
C ASN A 568 10.20 37.67 -44.20
N VAL A 569 9.71 37.14 -43.08
CA VAL A 569 9.11 37.99 -42.06
C VAL A 569 10.27 38.55 -41.26
N ILE A 570 10.58 39.83 -41.47
CA ILE A 570 11.36 40.61 -40.51
C ILE A 570 10.33 41.42 -39.73
N GLY A 571 9.68 40.84 -38.72
CA GLY A 571 8.85 41.60 -37.77
C GLY A 571 7.69 40.88 -37.07
N GLY A 572 7.89 39.69 -36.49
CA GLY A 572 6.89 38.93 -35.74
C GLY A 572 5.87 38.21 -36.63
N PHE A 573 5.10 37.26 -36.10
CA PHE A 573 4.00 36.55 -36.79
C PHE A 573 2.81 37.47 -37.15
N GLY A 574 3.08 38.67 -37.67
CA GLY A 574 2.08 39.59 -38.22
C GLY A 574 1.23 38.88 -39.29
N PRO A 575 -0.04 39.30 -39.49
CA PRO A 575 -1.13 38.48 -40.00
C PRO A 575 -0.71 37.68 -41.23
N LEU A 576 -0.41 36.41 -40.99
CA LEU A 576 -0.03 35.38 -41.95
C LEU A 576 -1.23 34.95 -42.81
N GLU A 577 -2.12 35.89 -43.15
CA GLU A 577 -3.42 35.67 -43.81
C GLU A 577 -3.32 34.95 -45.17
N ASN A 578 -2.10 34.75 -45.69
CA ASN A 578 -1.84 33.98 -46.90
C ASN A 578 -0.66 32.99 -46.78
N ALA A 579 -0.04 32.86 -45.61
CA ALA A 579 1.05 31.90 -45.44
C ALA A 579 0.49 30.49 -45.44
N ARG A 580 1.15 29.57 -46.16
CA ARG A 580 0.71 28.19 -46.23
C ARG A 580 1.51 27.27 -45.32
N SER A 581 0.85 26.28 -44.76
CA SER A 581 1.41 25.22 -43.92
C SER A 581 0.87 23.86 -44.38
N VAL A 582 1.45 22.78 -43.88
CA VAL A 582 0.91 21.42 -44.05
C VAL A 582 -0.01 21.12 -42.87
N GLN A 583 -1.27 20.85 -43.15
CA GLN A 583 -2.33 20.71 -42.15
C GLN A 583 -3.05 19.38 -42.28
N ARG A 584 -3.42 18.79 -41.14
CA ARG A 584 -4.33 17.65 -41.10
C ARG A 584 -5.74 18.10 -41.54
N VAL A 585 -6.39 17.36 -42.43
CA VAL A 585 -7.63 17.77 -43.14
C VAL A 585 -8.93 17.36 -42.43
N GLY A 586 -8.83 16.66 -41.30
CA GLY A 586 -9.98 16.15 -40.56
C GLY A 586 -9.56 15.54 -39.22
N ASN A 587 -10.55 14.96 -38.52
CA ASN A 587 -10.33 14.26 -37.24
C ASN A 587 -9.93 12.79 -37.44
N ALA A 588 -10.18 12.22 -38.62
CA ALA A 588 -9.78 10.86 -38.91
C ALA A 588 -8.26 10.80 -39.02
N ASP A 589 -7.69 9.71 -38.49
CA ASP A 589 -6.30 9.36 -38.70
C ASP A 589 -6.23 8.05 -39.47
N THR A 590 -5.69 8.12 -40.68
CA THR A 590 -5.44 6.94 -41.50
C THR A 590 -3.94 6.62 -41.56
N ASN A 591 -3.14 7.28 -40.71
CA ASN A 591 -1.71 7.16 -40.56
C ASN A 591 -1.00 7.28 -41.92
N ASN A 592 -1.43 8.19 -42.79
CA ASN A 592 -0.79 8.37 -44.09
C ASN A 592 -0.91 9.81 -44.63
N LYS A 593 -0.21 10.10 -45.73
CA LYS A 593 -0.19 11.45 -46.32
C LYS A 593 -1.56 12.03 -46.69
N THR A 594 -2.61 11.21 -46.88
CA THR A 594 -3.94 11.72 -47.26
C THR A 594 -4.65 12.42 -46.11
N ASP A 595 -4.17 12.21 -44.89
CA ASP A 595 -4.61 12.95 -43.72
C ASP A 595 -4.15 14.41 -43.77
N PHE A 596 -3.20 14.77 -44.65
CA PHE A 596 -2.60 16.10 -44.72
C PHE A 596 -2.81 16.80 -46.07
N SER A 597 -2.91 18.13 -46.04
CA SER A 597 -2.88 18.97 -47.23
C SER A 597 -2.24 20.33 -46.95
N ALA A 598 -1.73 20.95 -48.01
CA ALA A 598 -1.20 22.30 -47.93
C ALA A 598 -2.31 23.35 -48.01
N ALA A 599 -2.53 24.13 -46.95
CA ALA A 599 -3.59 25.13 -46.86
C ALA A 599 -3.09 26.43 -46.21
N VAL A 600 -3.97 27.44 -46.08
CA VAL A 600 -3.64 28.67 -45.34
C VAL A 600 -3.56 28.34 -43.86
N GLN A 601 -2.49 28.78 -43.21
CA GLN A 601 -2.18 28.40 -41.84
C GLN A 601 -3.30 28.74 -40.83
N THR A 602 -3.49 27.86 -39.84
CA THR A 602 -4.54 27.97 -38.83
C THR A 602 -4.04 27.74 -37.41
N PHE A 603 -2.72 27.83 -37.17
CA PHE A 603 -2.11 27.71 -35.85
C PHE A 603 -2.91 28.37 -34.72
N GLY A 604 -3.12 27.61 -33.65
CA GLY A 604 -3.93 27.94 -32.50
C GLY A 604 -5.43 27.70 -32.69
N LEU A 605 -5.88 27.19 -33.84
CA LEU A 605 -7.28 26.95 -34.17
C LEU A 605 -7.43 25.58 -34.87
N LEU A 606 -8.66 25.04 -34.87
CA LEU A 606 -8.94 23.82 -35.63
C LEU A 606 -8.75 24.03 -37.14
N ASN A 607 -8.08 23.07 -37.79
CA ASN A 607 -7.89 23.09 -39.24
C ASN A 607 -9.23 22.94 -39.98
N ALA A 608 -9.24 23.35 -41.25
CA ALA A 608 -10.41 23.16 -42.10
C ALA A 608 -10.77 21.66 -42.21
N GLY A 609 -12.02 21.31 -41.89
CA GLY A 609 -12.53 19.94 -41.92
C GLY A 609 -12.51 19.23 -40.56
N GLN A 610 -11.92 19.84 -39.54
CA GLN A 610 -11.94 19.34 -38.17
C GLN A 610 -13.14 19.85 -37.37
N ALA A 611 -13.51 19.10 -36.34
CA ALA A 611 -14.48 19.47 -35.31
C ALA A 611 -13.97 18.99 -33.94
N PRO A 612 -14.44 19.51 -32.81
CA PRO A 612 -14.10 18.96 -31.50
C PRO A 612 -14.40 17.44 -31.43
N PHE A 613 -13.51 16.67 -30.80
CA PHE A 613 -13.67 15.23 -30.55
C PHE A 613 -14.83 14.92 -29.60
#